data_AF-A0AAU2M6G6-F1
#
_entry.id   AF-A0AAU2M6G6-F1
#
_cell.length_a   1.000
_cell.length_b   1.000
_cell.length_c   1.000
_cell.angle_alpha   90.00
_cell.angle_beta   90.00
_cell.angle_gamma   90.00
#
_symmetry.space_group_name_H-M   'P 1'
#
loop_
_entity.id
_entity.type
_entity.pdbx_description
1 polymer ?
#
loop_
_entity_poly.entity_id
_entity_poly.type
_entity_poly.pdbx_seq_one_letter_code
_entity_poly.pdbx_strand_id
1 'polypeptide(L)'
;MPQRTSLADADCAIAQALDVVGDWWTLLIVRDTARGVHRFDALQQELGVSRKVLTERLRLLVEAGVLSREPYQDRPPRYEYRLTPRGRALLPVLIALQDWGDTWVLGEGETMATTAEASREAARVHALVGTRLPELRLLDHDGAPRDPVAATPYTVLYFFPGAYARRDAYPPGWAEIPGASGCTLESCTYRDQLAEFTAAGATVHGVSTQRPDEQRAFADAERLRFPLLSDAELELTAALRLPTFRAGGVSRPKRLTLVVDRDRTVREALYPITDIEASVRAALAAVRNAVPSGA
;
A
#
# COMPACT_ATOMS: atom_id res chain seq x y z
N MET A 1 -10.59 -22.46 -26.21
CA MET A 1 -9.71 -22.27 -25.04
C MET A 1 -8.72 -23.42 -25.07
N PRO A 2 -7.40 -23.21 -25.08
CA PRO A 2 -6.48 -24.33 -24.96
C PRO A 2 -6.80 -25.04 -23.64
N GLN A 3 -7.06 -26.34 -23.74
CA GLN A 3 -7.29 -27.24 -22.63
C GLN A 3 -6.03 -27.18 -21.75
N ARG A 4 -6.15 -26.78 -20.48
CA ARG A 4 -4.98 -26.71 -19.59
C ARG A 4 -4.42 -28.11 -19.44
N THR A 5 -3.17 -28.30 -19.83
CA THR A 5 -2.38 -29.45 -19.40
C THR A 5 -2.36 -29.40 -17.88
N SER A 6 -3.10 -30.29 -17.22
CA SER A 6 -2.99 -30.47 -15.77
C SER A 6 -1.52 -30.65 -15.47
N LEU A 7 -0.93 -29.77 -14.67
CA LEU A 7 0.44 -29.93 -14.23
C LEU A 7 0.46 -31.22 -13.40
N ALA A 8 1.08 -32.26 -13.93
CA ALA A 8 0.91 -33.64 -13.46
C ALA A 8 1.43 -33.91 -12.03
N ASP A 9 2.06 -32.92 -11.41
CA ASP A 9 2.57 -32.97 -10.05
C ASP A 9 1.55 -32.36 -9.08
N ALA A 10 0.77 -33.25 -8.44
CA ALA A 10 -0.23 -32.88 -7.44
C ALA A 10 0.40 -32.33 -6.16
N ASP A 11 1.65 -32.67 -5.87
CA ASP A 11 2.38 -32.26 -4.67
C ASP A 11 3.14 -30.93 -4.87
N CYS A 12 3.32 -30.50 -6.12
CA CYS A 12 3.91 -29.20 -6.43
C CYS A 12 2.94 -28.04 -6.17
N ALA A 13 3.06 -27.44 -4.98
CA ALA A 13 2.24 -26.28 -4.57
C ALA A 13 2.28 -25.11 -5.56
N ILE A 14 3.43 -24.88 -6.24
CA ILE A 14 3.55 -23.84 -7.27
C ILE A 14 2.65 -24.17 -8.46
N ALA A 15 2.69 -25.40 -8.95
CA ALA A 15 1.85 -25.84 -10.06
C ALA A 15 0.35 -25.73 -9.72
N GLN A 16 -0.04 -26.19 -8.54
CA GLN A 16 -1.43 -26.10 -8.05
C GLN A 16 -1.87 -24.64 -7.86
N ALA A 17 -0.99 -23.75 -7.38
CA ALA A 17 -1.29 -22.33 -7.29
C ALA A 17 -1.50 -21.71 -8.68
N LEU A 18 -0.69 -22.08 -9.68
CA LEU A 18 -0.85 -21.59 -11.06
C LEU A 18 -2.19 -22.02 -11.67
N ASP A 19 -2.82 -23.10 -11.21
CA ASP A 19 -4.19 -23.44 -11.60
C ASP A 19 -5.24 -22.44 -11.17
N VAL A 20 -4.99 -21.71 -10.08
CA VAL A 20 -5.84 -20.61 -9.62
C VAL A 20 -5.40 -19.27 -10.21
N VAL A 21 -4.10 -18.94 -10.13
CA VAL A 21 -3.58 -17.59 -10.39
C VAL A 21 -2.67 -17.44 -11.61
N GLY A 22 -2.45 -18.50 -12.38
CA GLY A 22 -1.54 -18.50 -13.53
C GLY A 22 -2.05 -17.75 -14.77
N ASP A 23 -3.34 -17.43 -14.82
CA ASP A 23 -3.90 -16.53 -15.83
C ASP A 23 -3.69 -15.07 -15.40
N TRP A 24 -3.13 -14.24 -16.28
CA TRP A 24 -2.75 -12.87 -15.92
C TRP A 24 -3.93 -12.01 -15.42
N TRP A 25 -5.17 -12.28 -15.87
CA TRP A 25 -6.32 -11.50 -15.41
C TRP A 25 -6.64 -11.77 -13.95
N THR A 26 -6.36 -12.97 -13.44
CA THR A 26 -6.61 -13.30 -12.04
C THR A 26 -5.87 -12.35 -11.10
N LEU A 27 -4.56 -12.17 -11.29
CA LEU A 27 -3.77 -11.28 -10.43
C LEU A 27 -4.13 -9.80 -10.63
N LEU A 28 -4.54 -9.40 -11.84
CA LEU A 28 -5.01 -8.03 -12.08
C LEU A 28 -6.39 -7.77 -11.42
N ILE A 29 -7.27 -8.76 -11.36
CA ILE A 29 -8.52 -8.68 -10.59
C ILE A 29 -8.21 -8.57 -9.09
N VAL A 30 -7.28 -9.38 -8.56
CA VAL A 30 -6.86 -9.28 -7.15
C VAL A 30 -6.27 -7.90 -6.86
N ARG A 31 -5.43 -7.36 -7.76
CA ARG A 31 -4.88 -6.00 -7.66
C ARG A 31 -5.97 -4.93 -7.57
N ASP A 32 -6.96 -4.98 -8.46
CA ASP A 32 -8.00 -3.93 -8.52
C ASP A 32 -9.00 -4.07 -7.37
N THR A 33 -9.32 -5.29 -6.96
CA THR A 33 -10.14 -5.54 -5.77
C THR A 33 -9.44 -5.12 -4.48
N ALA A 34 -8.12 -5.27 -4.35
CA ALA A 34 -7.34 -4.75 -3.23
C ALA A 34 -7.42 -3.21 -3.15
N ARG A 35 -7.43 -2.52 -4.29
CA ARG A 35 -7.59 -1.07 -4.41
C ARG A 35 -9.02 -0.58 -4.12
N GLY A 36 -9.98 -1.47 -3.90
CA GLY A 36 -11.38 -1.13 -3.60
C GLY A 36 -12.33 -1.23 -4.80
N VAL A 37 -11.88 -1.73 -5.95
CA VAL A 37 -12.74 -1.93 -7.13
C VAL A 37 -13.48 -3.26 -7.00
N HIS A 38 -14.67 -3.22 -6.38
CA HIS A 38 -15.42 -4.44 -6.06
C HIS A 38 -16.55 -4.77 -7.06
N ARG A 39 -16.95 -3.83 -7.91
CA ARG A 39 -18.12 -4.00 -8.80
C ARG A 39 -17.70 -4.51 -10.17
N PHE A 40 -18.53 -5.39 -10.75
CA PHE A 40 -18.26 -6.01 -12.06
C PHE A 40 -17.99 -5.00 -13.17
N ASP A 41 -18.87 -4.01 -13.36
CA ASP A 41 -18.70 -3.04 -14.46
C ASP A 41 -17.46 -2.16 -14.26
N ALA A 42 -17.11 -1.82 -13.00
CA ALA A 42 -15.90 -1.07 -12.70
C ALA A 42 -14.63 -1.91 -12.97
N LEU A 43 -14.61 -3.17 -12.53
CA LEU A 43 -13.51 -4.10 -12.87
C LEU A 43 -13.37 -4.29 -14.38
N GLN A 44 -14.48 -4.40 -15.09
CA GLN A 44 -14.48 -4.54 -16.55
C GLN A 44 -13.89 -3.31 -17.24
N GLN A 45 -14.26 -2.11 -16.77
CA GLN A 45 -13.77 -0.85 -17.28
C GLN A 45 -12.27 -0.66 -17.01
N GLU A 46 -11.82 -0.90 -15.77
CA GLU A 46 -10.40 -0.75 -15.36
C GLU A 46 -9.49 -1.74 -16.09
N LEU A 47 -9.92 -2.98 -16.25
CA LEU A 47 -9.11 -4.03 -16.87
C LEU A 47 -9.19 -4.04 -18.40
N GLY A 48 -10.22 -3.42 -19.00
CA GLY A 48 -10.47 -3.48 -20.44
C GLY A 48 -10.76 -4.90 -20.96
N VAL A 49 -11.02 -5.86 -20.07
CA VAL A 49 -11.26 -7.26 -20.40
C VAL A 49 -12.70 -7.47 -20.91
N SER A 50 -12.92 -8.49 -21.74
CA SER A 50 -14.29 -8.83 -22.16
C SER A 50 -15.15 -9.29 -20.97
N ARG A 51 -16.44 -8.95 -20.98
CA ARG A 51 -17.41 -9.38 -19.95
C ARG A 51 -17.42 -10.89 -19.74
N LYS A 52 -17.28 -11.67 -20.83
CA LYS A 52 -17.23 -13.13 -20.78
C LYS A 52 -16.03 -13.61 -19.98
N VAL A 53 -14.83 -13.14 -20.33
CA VAL A 53 -13.59 -13.52 -19.63
C VAL A 53 -13.64 -13.08 -18.16
N LEU A 54 -14.11 -11.86 -17.87
CA LEU A 54 -14.25 -11.40 -16.49
C LEU A 54 -15.19 -12.30 -15.67
N THR A 55 -16.33 -12.69 -16.24
CA THR A 55 -17.29 -13.59 -15.59
C THR A 55 -16.64 -14.94 -15.26
N GLU A 56 -15.90 -15.52 -16.21
CA GLU A 56 -15.19 -16.79 -16.02
C GLU A 56 -14.12 -16.68 -14.91
N ARG A 57 -13.34 -15.59 -14.90
CA ARG A 57 -12.28 -15.39 -13.90
C ARG A 57 -12.81 -15.09 -12.51
N LEU A 58 -13.84 -14.26 -12.39
CA LEU A 58 -14.49 -14.00 -11.10
C LEU A 58 -15.12 -15.26 -10.53
N ARG A 59 -15.74 -16.10 -11.38
CA ARG A 59 -16.27 -17.40 -10.96
C ARG A 59 -15.16 -18.31 -10.41
N LEU A 60 -14.05 -18.45 -11.14
CA LEU A 60 -12.88 -19.22 -10.68
C LEU A 60 -12.37 -18.73 -9.33
N LEU A 61 -12.22 -17.41 -9.16
CA LEU A 61 -11.72 -16.83 -7.92
C LEU A 61 -12.67 -17.00 -6.73
N VAL A 62 -13.98 -16.98 -6.99
CA VAL A 62 -14.99 -17.27 -5.96
C VAL A 62 -14.99 -18.75 -5.60
N GLU A 63 -14.94 -19.66 -6.58
CA GLU A 63 -14.86 -21.11 -6.36
C GLU A 63 -13.58 -21.50 -5.61
N ALA A 64 -12.46 -20.84 -5.91
CA ALA A 64 -11.20 -21.01 -5.18
C ALA A 64 -11.18 -20.31 -3.81
N GLY A 65 -12.23 -19.58 -3.43
CA GLY A 65 -12.31 -18.86 -2.16
C GLY A 65 -11.32 -17.70 -2.04
N VAL A 66 -10.79 -17.18 -3.15
CA VAL A 66 -9.95 -15.97 -3.22
C VAL A 66 -10.81 -14.72 -3.10
N LEU A 67 -12.00 -14.74 -3.70
CA LEU A 67 -13.01 -13.69 -3.58
C LEU A 67 -14.29 -14.22 -2.92
N SER A 68 -14.95 -13.40 -2.12
CA SER A 68 -16.36 -13.57 -1.77
C SER A 68 -17.23 -12.80 -2.77
N ARG A 69 -18.43 -13.31 -3.05
CA ARG A 69 -19.45 -12.61 -3.84
C ARG A 69 -20.58 -12.19 -2.91
N GLU A 70 -20.70 -10.90 -2.66
CA GLU A 70 -21.57 -10.34 -1.63
C GLU A 70 -22.68 -9.48 -2.26
N PRO A 71 -23.96 -9.65 -1.87
CA PRO A 71 -25.02 -8.78 -2.34
C PRO A 71 -24.90 -7.39 -1.69
N TYR A 72 -25.01 -6.32 -2.49
CA TYR A 72 -25.07 -4.94 -1.98
C TYR A 72 -26.40 -4.25 -2.28
N GLN A 73 -27.27 -4.90 -3.06
CA GLN A 73 -28.61 -4.41 -3.43
C GLN A 73 -29.50 -5.61 -3.68
N ASP A 74 -30.72 -5.62 -3.14
CA ASP A 74 -31.64 -6.76 -3.29
C ASP A 74 -32.60 -6.63 -4.48
N ARG A 75 -32.85 -5.41 -4.97
CA ARG A 75 -33.86 -5.15 -6.02
C ARG A 75 -33.40 -4.10 -7.05
N PRO A 76 -32.98 -4.50 -8.26
CA PRO A 76 -32.60 -5.87 -8.65
C PRO A 76 -31.36 -6.36 -7.86
N PRO A 77 -31.17 -7.67 -7.66
CA PRO A 77 -29.99 -8.21 -7.00
C PRO A 77 -28.70 -7.76 -7.68
N ARG A 78 -27.79 -7.12 -6.94
CA ARG A 78 -26.46 -6.76 -7.41
C ARG A 78 -25.41 -7.23 -6.43
N TYR A 79 -24.28 -7.64 -6.99
CA TYR A 79 -23.18 -8.23 -6.23
C TYR A 79 -21.90 -7.45 -6.42
N GLU A 80 -21.06 -7.52 -5.41
CA GLU A 80 -19.68 -7.07 -5.42
C GLU A 80 -18.74 -8.21 -5.01
N TYR A 81 -17.46 -8.03 -5.28
CA TYR A 81 -16.42 -9.01 -5.08
C TYR A 81 -15.37 -8.47 -4.11
N ARG A 82 -15.21 -9.15 -2.98
CA ARG A 82 -14.28 -8.74 -1.92
C ARG A 82 -13.22 -9.80 -1.69
N LEU A 83 -12.02 -9.38 -1.33
CA LEU A 83 -10.95 -10.31 -0.98
C LEU A 83 -11.28 -11.04 0.32
N THR A 84 -11.15 -12.36 0.29
CA THR A 84 -11.14 -13.19 1.50
C THR A 84 -9.76 -13.14 2.16
N PRO A 85 -9.55 -13.77 3.33
CA PRO A 85 -8.19 -13.98 3.86
C PRO A 85 -7.27 -14.70 2.86
N ARG A 86 -7.79 -15.68 2.10
CA ARG A 86 -7.01 -16.38 1.06
C ARG A 86 -6.63 -15.46 -0.10
N GLY A 87 -7.51 -14.52 -0.47
CA GLY A 87 -7.19 -13.51 -1.48
C GLY A 87 -6.18 -12.48 -1.01
N ARG A 88 -6.26 -12.03 0.24
CA ARG A 88 -5.25 -11.14 0.84
C ARG A 88 -3.87 -11.79 0.94
N ALA A 89 -3.80 -13.11 1.12
CA ALA A 89 -2.53 -13.84 1.09
C ALA A 89 -1.78 -13.78 -0.27
N LEU A 90 -2.42 -13.27 -1.34
CA LEU A 90 -1.78 -13.03 -2.63
C LEU A 90 -1.14 -11.64 -2.75
N LEU A 91 -1.35 -10.72 -1.81
CA LEU A 91 -0.78 -9.37 -1.87
C LEU A 91 0.76 -9.36 -1.88
N PRO A 92 1.47 -10.20 -1.09
CA PRO A 92 2.92 -10.32 -1.21
C PRO A 92 3.40 -10.75 -2.61
N VAL A 93 2.60 -11.56 -3.33
CA VAL A 93 2.89 -11.95 -4.73
C VAL A 93 2.77 -10.74 -5.66
N LEU A 94 1.74 -9.90 -5.48
CA LEU A 94 1.60 -8.67 -6.25
C LEU A 94 2.76 -7.70 -6.00
N ILE A 95 3.20 -7.56 -4.74
CA ILE A 95 4.36 -6.74 -4.39
C ILE A 95 5.62 -7.29 -5.04
N ALA A 96 5.88 -8.60 -4.97
CA ALA A 96 7.05 -9.20 -5.61
C ALA A 96 7.04 -9.02 -7.14
N LEU A 97 5.87 -9.16 -7.78
CA LEU A 97 5.72 -8.92 -9.22
C LEU A 97 5.93 -7.45 -9.58
N GLN A 98 5.45 -6.52 -8.74
CA GLN A 98 5.67 -5.09 -8.96
C GLN A 98 7.14 -4.72 -8.78
N ASP A 99 7.79 -5.19 -7.72
CA ASP A 99 9.22 -4.97 -7.45
C ASP A 99 10.08 -5.49 -8.61
N TRP A 100 9.80 -6.70 -9.09
CA TRP A 100 10.47 -7.26 -10.26
C TRP A 100 10.21 -6.45 -11.53
N GLY A 101 8.97 -6.01 -11.76
CA GLY A 101 8.59 -5.19 -12.91
C GLY A 101 9.23 -3.80 -12.89
N ASP A 102 9.22 -3.13 -11.74
CA ASP A 102 9.86 -1.83 -11.53
C ASP A 102 11.38 -1.93 -11.73
N THR A 103 11.99 -3.04 -11.31
CA THR A 103 13.44 -3.26 -11.42
C THR A 103 13.87 -3.63 -12.83
N TRP A 104 13.23 -4.62 -13.46
CA TRP A 104 13.74 -5.28 -14.67
C TRP A 104 12.95 -4.96 -15.95
N VAL A 105 11.70 -4.54 -15.84
CA VAL A 105 10.86 -4.23 -17.01
C VAL A 105 10.79 -2.72 -17.26
N LEU A 106 10.71 -1.93 -16.19
CA LEU A 106 10.55 -0.47 -16.24
C LEU A 106 11.80 0.30 -15.80
N GLY A 107 12.74 -0.38 -15.14
CA GLY A 107 13.97 0.21 -14.58
C GLY A 107 15.24 -0.36 -15.20
N GLU A 108 16.37 -0.10 -14.55
CA GLU A 108 17.72 -0.43 -15.04
C GLU A 108 18.37 -1.61 -14.28
N GLY A 109 17.60 -2.37 -13.48
CA GLY A 109 18.10 -3.55 -12.76
C GLY A 109 18.72 -3.26 -11.37
N GLU A 110 18.68 -2.01 -10.90
CA GLU A 110 19.28 -1.62 -9.61
C GLU A 110 18.25 -1.59 -8.47
N THR A 111 18.59 -2.18 -7.32
CA THR A 111 17.77 -2.12 -6.11
C THR A 111 18.07 -0.86 -5.33
N MET A 112 17.09 0.03 -5.19
CA MET A 112 17.22 1.28 -4.42
C MET A 112 16.01 1.48 -3.51
N ALA A 113 16.18 2.10 -2.34
CA ALA A 113 15.08 2.54 -1.46
C ALA A 113 14.55 3.93 -1.84
N THR A 114 14.97 4.45 -2.99
CA THR A 114 14.54 5.70 -3.61
C THR A 114 14.45 5.53 -5.13
N THR A 115 14.19 6.61 -5.86
CA THR A 115 14.20 6.64 -7.33
C THR A 115 14.45 8.08 -7.83
N ALA A 116 14.57 8.24 -9.15
CA ALA A 116 14.58 9.55 -9.79
C ALA A 116 13.15 10.08 -9.99
N GLU A 117 12.97 11.41 -9.95
CA GLU A 117 11.67 12.08 -10.15
C GLU A 117 10.98 11.69 -11.47
N ALA A 118 11.76 11.48 -12.54
CA ALA A 118 11.24 11.13 -13.86
C ALA A 118 10.86 9.64 -14.02
N SER A 119 10.99 8.82 -12.97
CA SER A 119 10.77 7.38 -13.08
C SER A 119 9.29 7.01 -13.22
N ARG A 120 9.02 5.81 -13.76
CA ARG A 120 7.67 5.24 -13.81
C ARG A 120 7.07 5.01 -12.43
N GLU A 121 7.94 4.77 -11.45
CA GLU A 121 7.58 4.62 -10.06
C GLU A 121 7.07 5.93 -9.47
N ALA A 122 7.78 7.05 -9.72
CA ALA A 122 7.36 8.37 -9.29
C ALA A 122 6.06 8.81 -9.96
N ALA A 123 5.94 8.63 -11.27
CA ALA A 123 4.70 8.90 -12.00
C ALA A 123 3.50 8.11 -11.44
N ARG A 124 3.71 6.87 -10.97
CA ARG A 124 2.65 6.04 -10.36
C ARG A 124 2.20 6.57 -9.00
N VAL A 125 3.14 7.04 -8.16
CA VAL A 125 2.79 7.63 -6.86
C VAL A 125 2.07 8.97 -7.04
N HIS A 126 2.54 9.82 -7.95
CA HIS A 126 1.87 11.09 -8.26
C HIS A 126 0.46 10.91 -8.84
N ALA A 127 0.24 9.84 -9.60
CA ALA A 127 -1.08 9.47 -10.11
C ALA A 127 -2.07 9.01 -9.02
N LEU A 128 -1.66 8.89 -7.75
CA LEU A 128 -2.57 8.68 -6.64
C LEU A 128 -3.38 9.94 -6.32
N VAL A 129 -2.90 11.13 -6.64
CA VAL A 129 -3.64 12.39 -6.39
C VAL A 129 -5.00 12.34 -7.10
N GLY A 130 -6.06 12.66 -6.36
CA GLY A 130 -7.46 12.57 -6.81
C GLY A 130 -8.08 11.17 -6.70
N THR A 131 -7.30 10.14 -6.39
CA THR A 131 -7.82 8.79 -6.14
C THR A 131 -8.22 8.61 -4.68
N ARG A 132 -9.09 7.63 -4.40
CA ARG A 132 -9.55 7.32 -3.04
C ARG A 132 -8.71 6.19 -2.43
N LEU A 133 -8.33 6.33 -1.17
CA LEU A 133 -7.79 5.24 -0.37
C LEU A 133 -8.86 4.16 -0.15
N PRO A 134 -8.51 2.86 -0.26
CA PRO A 134 -9.42 1.76 0.02
C PRO A 134 -9.88 1.79 1.48
N GLU A 135 -11.05 1.23 1.74
CA GLU A 135 -11.52 0.96 3.11
C GLU A 135 -10.81 -0.27 3.65
N LEU A 136 -9.91 -0.06 4.61
CA LEU A 136 -9.18 -1.11 5.32
C LEU A 136 -8.79 -0.66 6.72
N ARG A 137 -8.33 -1.60 7.54
CA ARG A 137 -7.79 -1.32 8.88
C ARG A 137 -6.42 -1.94 9.01
N LEU A 138 -5.49 -1.19 9.59
CA LEU A 138 -4.17 -1.68 9.97
C LEU A 138 -4.11 -1.76 11.50
N LEU A 139 -3.23 -2.61 12.04
CA LEU A 139 -2.93 -2.55 13.47
C LEU A 139 -2.04 -1.33 13.72
N ASP A 140 -2.33 -0.54 14.74
CA ASP A 140 -1.36 0.43 15.24
C ASP A 140 -0.33 -0.25 16.15
N HIS A 141 0.68 0.52 16.56
CA HIS A 141 1.74 0.06 17.45
C HIS A 141 1.26 -0.42 18.84
N ASP A 142 0.02 -0.12 19.26
CA ASP A 142 -0.58 -0.68 20.48
C ASP A 142 -1.39 -1.96 20.18
N GLY A 143 -1.41 -2.41 18.92
CA GLY A 143 -2.14 -3.59 18.46
C GLY A 143 -3.62 -3.32 18.18
N ALA A 144 -4.07 -2.06 18.17
CA ALA A 144 -5.47 -1.71 17.94
C ALA A 144 -5.74 -1.53 16.43
N PRO A 145 -6.84 -2.09 15.89
CA PRO A 145 -7.24 -1.85 14.50
C PRO A 145 -7.64 -0.38 14.28
N ARG A 146 -6.96 0.30 13.36
CA ARG A 146 -7.15 1.71 13.04
C ARG A 146 -7.32 1.91 11.53
N ASP A 147 -8.24 2.80 11.15
CA ASP A 147 -8.33 3.27 9.76
C ASP A 147 -7.16 4.23 9.50
N PRO A 148 -6.39 4.03 8.40
CA PRO A 148 -5.35 4.98 8.02
C PRO A 148 -5.87 6.41 7.86
N VAL A 149 -7.13 6.61 7.46
CA VAL A 149 -7.75 7.94 7.32
C VAL A 149 -8.45 8.31 8.63
N ALA A 150 -7.94 9.33 9.32
CA ALA A 150 -8.53 9.86 10.54
C ALA A 150 -9.79 10.71 10.26
N ALA A 151 -10.58 10.97 11.31
CA ALA A 151 -11.78 11.82 11.23
C ALA A 151 -11.48 13.33 11.10
N THR A 152 -10.21 13.73 11.25
CA THR A 152 -9.78 15.11 11.03
C THR A 152 -9.93 15.52 9.55
N PRO A 153 -10.01 16.82 9.23
CA PRO A 153 -10.09 17.30 7.85
C PRO A 153 -9.07 16.66 6.91
N TYR A 154 -7.84 16.49 7.39
CA TYR A 154 -6.77 15.80 6.68
C TYR A 154 -6.07 14.76 7.55
N THR A 155 -5.45 13.79 6.89
CA THR A 155 -4.51 12.84 7.48
C THR A 155 -3.23 12.85 6.65
N VAL A 156 -2.09 13.07 7.30
CA VAL A 156 -0.77 12.92 6.70
C VAL A 156 -0.29 11.49 6.96
N LEU A 157 -0.19 10.71 5.90
CA LEU A 157 0.29 9.33 5.90
C LEU A 157 1.72 9.31 5.37
N TYR A 158 2.72 9.25 6.24
CA TYR A 158 4.10 9.10 5.81
C TYR A 158 4.54 7.65 5.92
N PHE A 159 5.10 7.12 4.83
CA PHE A 159 5.58 5.75 4.74
C PHE A 159 7.09 5.75 4.90
N PHE A 160 7.60 4.90 5.78
CA PHE A 160 9.03 4.81 6.04
C PHE A 160 9.51 3.35 5.94
N PRO A 161 10.69 3.10 5.34
CA PRO A 161 11.21 1.75 5.16
C PRO A 161 11.36 0.91 6.44
N GLY A 162 11.72 1.56 7.54
CA GLY A 162 11.95 0.92 8.83
C GLY A 162 12.73 1.80 9.80
N ALA A 163 12.29 1.84 11.05
CA ALA A 163 12.94 2.56 12.14
C ALA A 163 12.93 1.71 13.41
N TYR A 164 14.06 1.68 14.13
CA TYR A 164 14.24 0.75 15.24
C TYR A 164 14.70 1.48 16.49
N ALA A 165 14.26 1.01 17.66
CA ALA A 165 14.64 1.55 18.96
C ALA A 165 16.16 1.48 19.23
N ARG A 166 16.85 0.51 18.62
CA ARG A 166 18.30 0.32 18.77
C ARG A 166 18.97 0.39 17.41
N ARG A 167 20.13 1.04 17.35
CA ARG A 167 20.89 1.21 16.09
C ARG A 167 21.42 -0.11 15.51
N ASP A 168 21.65 -1.12 16.34
CA ASP A 168 22.11 -2.44 15.93
C ASP A 168 20.96 -3.37 15.46
N ALA A 169 19.71 -2.92 15.53
CA ALA A 169 18.55 -3.69 15.06
C ALA A 169 18.27 -3.52 13.56
N TYR A 170 18.96 -2.60 12.88
CA TYR A 170 18.86 -2.46 11.43
C TYR A 170 19.45 -3.69 10.72
N PRO A 171 18.87 -4.12 9.59
CA PRO A 171 19.38 -5.28 8.86
C PRO A 171 20.77 -5.00 8.25
N PRO A 172 21.59 -6.05 8.00
CA PRO A 172 22.88 -5.91 7.34
C PRO A 172 22.77 -5.15 6.01
N GLY A 173 23.74 -4.28 5.72
CA GLY A 173 23.77 -3.47 4.49
C GLY A 173 22.79 -2.29 4.46
N TRP A 174 22.00 -2.05 5.52
CA TRP A 174 20.98 -0.99 5.52
C TRP A 174 21.53 0.41 5.16
N ALA A 175 22.68 0.76 5.71
CA ALA A 175 23.31 2.06 5.48
C ALA A 175 23.83 2.24 4.05
N GLU A 176 24.05 1.13 3.33
CA GLU A 176 24.57 1.13 1.96
C GLU A 176 23.45 1.28 0.92
N ILE A 177 22.19 1.05 1.30
CA ILE A 177 21.04 1.16 0.40
C ILE A 177 20.63 2.64 0.28
N PRO A 178 20.75 3.27 -0.90
CA PRO A 178 20.36 4.67 -1.09
C PRO A 178 18.88 4.88 -0.76
N GLY A 179 18.59 5.84 0.13
CA GLY A 179 17.23 6.18 0.58
C GLY A 179 16.72 5.42 1.82
N ALA A 180 17.42 4.38 2.29
CA ALA A 180 16.96 3.56 3.42
C ALA A 180 17.16 4.24 4.78
N SER A 181 18.22 5.05 4.91
CA SER A 181 18.53 5.79 6.14
C SER A 181 17.61 7.01 6.34
N GLY A 182 17.44 7.43 7.59
CA GLY A 182 16.74 8.67 7.95
C GLY A 182 15.33 8.53 8.53
N CYS A 183 14.78 7.31 8.67
CA CYS A 183 13.42 7.11 9.20
C CYS A 183 13.22 7.63 10.64
N THR A 184 14.25 7.56 11.48
CA THR A 184 14.25 8.18 12.82
C THR A 184 14.16 9.70 12.72
N LEU A 185 14.98 10.32 11.87
CA LEU A 185 14.93 11.76 11.62
C LEU A 185 13.53 12.18 11.15
N GLU A 186 12.98 11.50 10.13
CA GLU A 186 11.65 11.79 9.60
C GLU A 186 10.56 11.75 10.68
N SER A 187 10.51 10.67 11.45
CA SER A 187 9.49 10.51 12.50
C SER A 187 9.64 11.55 13.61
N CYS A 188 10.88 11.89 13.98
CA CYS A 188 11.17 12.94 14.94
C CYS A 188 10.77 14.33 14.41
N THR A 189 11.03 14.62 13.13
CA THR A 189 10.62 15.89 12.51
C THR A 189 9.09 16.04 12.50
N TYR A 190 8.34 14.97 12.19
CA TYR A 190 6.88 14.97 12.34
C TYR A 190 6.45 15.16 13.81
N ARG A 191 7.11 14.50 14.77
CA ARG A 191 6.81 14.64 16.21
C ARG A 191 7.00 16.08 16.68
N ASP A 192 8.08 16.72 16.24
CA ASP A 192 8.47 18.06 16.68
C ASP A 192 7.56 19.13 16.06
N GLN A 193 6.99 18.88 14.87
CA GLN A 193 6.02 19.75 14.20
C GLN A 193 4.55 19.34 14.41
N LEU A 194 4.26 18.33 15.25
CA LEU A 194 2.91 17.76 15.39
C LEU A 194 1.85 18.80 15.78
N ALA A 195 2.23 19.79 16.59
CA ALA A 195 1.33 20.88 16.99
C ALA A 195 0.89 21.74 15.80
N GLU A 196 1.76 21.96 14.82
CA GLU A 196 1.45 22.73 13.61
C GLU A 196 0.50 21.97 12.69
N PHE A 197 0.70 20.66 12.53
CA PHE A 197 -0.23 19.80 11.79
C PHE A 197 -1.61 19.78 12.46
N THR A 198 -1.64 19.63 13.78
CA THR A 198 -2.90 19.64 14.55
C THR A 198 -3.62 20.97 14.39
N ALA A 199 -2.91 22.10 14.50
CA ALA A 199 -3.47 23.43 14.29
C ALA A 199 -3.99 23.65 12.85
N ALA A 200 -3.37 23.01 11.87
CA ALA A 200 -3.81 23.01 10.48
C ALA A 200 -4.95 22.01 10.19
N GLY A 201 -5.46 21.30 11.20
CA GLY A 201 -6.56 20.35 11.04
C GLY A 201 -6.15 18.98 10.48
N ALA A 202 -4.88 18.58 10.67
CA ALA A 202 -4.38 17.29 10.25
C ALA A 202 -4.00 16.38 11.43
N THR A 203 -4.27 15.08 11.26
CA THR A 203 -3.64 14.00 12.04
C THR A 203 -2.44 13.47 11.28
N VAL A 204 -1.35 13.11 11.96
CA VAL A 204 -0.20 12.42 11.35
C VAL A 204 -0.29 10.93 11.69
N HIS A 205 -0.08 10.05 10.72
CA HIS A 205 0.20 8.62 10.95
C HIS A 205 1.48 8.22 10.21
N GLY A 206 2.34 7.48 10.90
CA GLY A 206 3.46 6.79 10.25
C GLY A 206 3.03 5.40 9.81
N VAL A 207 3.53 4.92 8.66
CA VAL A 207 3.22 3.58 8.13
C VAL A 207 4.51 2.86 7.75
N SER A 208 4.67 1.62 8.21
CA SER A 208 5.75 0.73 7.76
C SER A 208 5.31 -0.72 7.77
N THR A 209 6.11 -1.61 7.19
CA THR A 209 5.88 -3.07 7.23
C THR A 209 6.41 -3.73 8.51
N GLN A 210 6.88 -2.94 9.47
CA GLN A 210 7.31 -3.45 10.78
C GLN A 210 6.09 -3.89 11.59
N ARG A 211 6.28 -4.93 12.40
CA ARG A 211 5.21 -5.43 13.28
C ARG A 211 4.86 -4.39 14.37
N PRO A 212 3.66 -4.48 14.98
CA PRO A 212 3.25 -3.58 16.05
C PRO A 212 4.25 -3.49 17.22
N ASP A 213 4.85 -4.62 17.64
CA ASP A 213 5.84 -4.66 18.73
C ASP A 213 7.11 -3.87 18.40
N GLU A 214 7.58 -3.95 17.16
CA GLU A 214 8.76 -3.20 16.69
C GLU A 214 8.46 -1.70 16.61
N GLN A 215 7.27 -1.35 16.11
CA GLN A 215 6.81 0.03 16.04
C GLN A 215 6.59 0.64 17.44
N ARG A 216 6.07 -0.14 18.41
CA ARG A 216 5.90 0.28 19.81
C ARG A 216 7.24 0.63 20.44
N ALA A 217 8.23 -0.26 20.31
CA ALA A 217 9.56 -0.05 20.85
C ALA A 217 10.21 1.21 20.27
N PHE A 218 10.05 1.45 18.96
CA PHE A 218 10.53 2.65 18.30
C PHE A 218 9.78 3.92 18.76
N ALA A 219 8.45 3.86 18.84
CA ALA A 219 7.61 4.96 19.31
C ALA A 219 7.96 5.38 20.74
N ASP A 220 8.22 4.41 21.63
CA ASP A 220 8.70 4.68 23.00
C ASP A 220 10.06 5.36 23.03
N ALA A 221 11.02 4.80 22.29
CA ALA A 221 12.39 5.28 22.26
C ALA A 221 12.45 6.75 21.80
N GLU A 222 11.68 7.09 20.77
CA GLU A 222 11.62 8.45 20.20
C GLU A 222 10.47 9.30 20.75
N ARG A 223 9.70 8.80 21.73
CA ARG A 223 8.55 9.49 22.34
C ARG A 223 7.57 10.06 21.30
N LEU A 224 7.24 9.26 20.30
CA LEU A 224 6.28 9.64 19.26
C LEU A 224 4.89 9.80 19.88
N ARG A 225 4.16 10.84 19.44
CA ARG A 225 2.84 11.22 19.98
C ARG A 225 1.72 11.06 18.97
N PHE A 226 1.93 10.21 17.98
CA PHE A 226 0.98 9.91 16.93
C PHE A 226 1.06 8.41 16.58
N PRO A 227 -0.03 7.82 16.04
CA PRO A 227 -0.04 6.41 15.66
C PRO A 227 1.00 6.05 14.59
N LEU A 228 1.76 4.98 14.85
CA LEU A 228 2.40 4.19 13.81
C LEU A 228 1.49 3.01 13.45
N LEU A 229 1.28 2.78 12.16
CA LEU A 229 0.44 1.73 11.59
C LEU A 229 1.34 0.65 10.95
N SER A 230 1.08 -0.59 11.32
CA SER A 230 1.75 -1.78 10.80
C SER A 230 1.02 -2.30 9.57
N ASP A 231 1.65 -2.13 8.41
CA ASP A 231 1.25 -2.75 7.14
C ASP A 231 2.05 -4.04 6.87
N ALA A 232 2.30 -4.84 7.91
CA ALA A 232 3.10 -6.07 7.83
C ALA A 232 2.56 -7.08 6.80
N GLU A 233 1.25 -7.07 6.56
CA GLU A 233 0.56 -7.92 5.58
C GLU A 233 0.49 -7.29 4.18
N LEU A 234 1.09 -6.11 3.98
CA LEU A 234 1.17 -5.37 2.70
C LEU A 234 -0.21 -4.97 2.13
N GLU A 235 -1.24 -4.84 2.97
CA GLU A 235 -2.60 -4.49 2.54
C GLU A 235 -2.65 -3.11 1.90
N LEU A 236 -2.17 -2.08 2.59
CA LEU A 236 -2.22 -0.71 2.10
C LEU A 236 -1.21 -0.49 0.98
N THR A 237 0.01 -1.02 1.14
CA THR A 237 1.09 -0.93 0.15
C THR A 237 0.66 -1.55 -1.19
N ALA A 238 0.07 -2.76 -1.19
CA ALA A 238 -0.38 -3.41 -2.42
C ALA A 238 -1.58 -2.72 -3.04
N ALA A 239 -2.56 -2.31 -2.23
CA ALA A 239 -3.76 -1.64 -2.71
C ALA A 239 -3.47 -0.30 -3.41
N LEU A 240 -2.49 0.46 -2.88
CA LEU A 240 -2.05 1.72 -3.46
C LEU A 240 -0.92 1.56 -4.48
N ARG A 241 -0.42 0.33 -4.70
CA ARG A 241 0.71 0.03 -5.60
C ARG A 241 1.94 0.87 -5.29
N LEU A 242 2.18 1.06 -3.98
CA LEU A 242 3.30 1.85 -3.51
C LEU A 242 4.62 1.19 -3.86
N PRO A 243 5.66 1.98 -4.14
CA PRO A 243 6.97 1.45 -4.42
C PRO A 243 7.58 0.75 -3.22
N THR A 244 8.27 -0.37 -3.48
CA THR A 244 8.95 -1.15 -2.46
C THR A 244 10.38 -1.43 -2.84
N PHE A 245 11.14 -1.94 -1.88
CA PHE A 245 12.42 -2.61 -2.09
C PHE A 245 12.55 -3.73 -1.06
N ARG A 246 13.40 -4.74 -1.30
CA ARG A 246 13.68 -5.79 -0.31
C ARG A 246 14.93 -5.49 0.49
N ALA A 247 14.82 -5.57 1.81
CA ALA A 247 15.96 -5.50 2.72
C ALA A 247 15.68 -6.27 4.01
N GLY A 248 16.65 -7.07 4.48
CA GLY A 248 16.48 -7.93 5.66
C GLY A 248 15.42 -9.02 5.46
N GLY A 249 15.28 -9.54 4.24
CA GLY A 249 14.34 -10.62 3.92
C GLY A 249 12.87 -10.19 3.76
N VAL A 250 12.55 -8.92 3.97
CA VAL A 250 11.19 -8.38 3.90
C VAL A 250 11.06 -7.28 2.84
N SER A 251 9.87 -7.14 2.28
CA SER A 251 9.52 -6.02 1.41
C SER A 251 9.18 -4.80 2.25
N ARG A 252 9.69 -3.64 1.87
CA ARG A 252 9.57 -2.38 2.61
C ARG A 252 9.12 -1.28 1.67
N PRO A 253 8.18 -0.41 2.08
CA PRO A 253 7.82 0.74 1.28
C PRO A 253 9.02 1.67 1.14
N LYS A 254 9.20 2.25 -0.04
CA LYS A 254 10.11 3.40 -0.19
C LYS A 254 9.49 4.62 0.49
N ARG A 255 10.34 5.57 0.90
CA ARG A 255 9.91 6.75 1.65
C ARG A 255 9.01 7.64 0.79
N LEU A 256 7.77 7.87 1.21
CA LEU A 256 6.82 8.77 0.56
C LEU A 256 5.83 9.35 1.58
N THR A 257 5.19 10.47 1.26
CA THR A 257 4.11 11.02 2.09
C THR A 257 2.86 11.26 1.25
N LEU A 258 1.70 10.87 1.76
CA LEU A 258 0.39 11.20 1.19
C LEU A 258 -0.36 12.14 2.14
N VAL A 259 -0.94 13.22 1.62
CA VAL A 259 -1.96 14.00 2.34
C VAL A 259 -3.32 13.54 1.85
N VAL A 260 -4.14 13.01 2.74
CA VAL A 260 -5.45 12.44 2.43
C VAL A 260 -6.53 13.22 3.16
N ASP A 261 -7.63 13.55 2.50
CA ASP A 261 -8.75 14.20 3.19
C ASP A 261 -9.66 13.19 3.93
N ARG A 262 -10.62 13.73 4.69
CA ARG A 262 -11.64 12.94 5.41
C ARG A 262 -12.48 12.03 4.51
N ASP A 263 -12.61 12.39 3.23
CA ASP A 263 -13.33 11.62 2.22
C ASP A 263 -12.45 10.54 1.59
N ARG A 264 -11.25 10.28 2.14
CA ARG A 264 -10.25 9.30 1.67
C ARG A 264 -9.57 9.69 0.36
N THR A 265 -9.74 10.90 -0.14
CA THR A 265 -9.13 11.35 -1.40
C THR A 265 -7.71 11.82 -1.16
N VAL A 266 -6.75 11.28 -1.91
CA VAL A 266 -5.36 11.77 -1.89
C VAL A 266 -5.34 13.18 -2.50
N ARG A 267 -4.91 14.15 -1.70
CA ARG A 267 -4.80 15.56 -2.09
C ARG A 267 -3.39 15.95 -2.50
N GLU A 268 -2.39 15.29 -1.93
CA GLU A 268 -0.98 15.52 -2.26
C GLU A 268 -0.21 14.20 -2.15
N ALA A 269 0.79 14.01 -3.00
CA ALA A 269 1.71 12.87 -2.95
C ALA A 269 3.16 13.38 -3.08
N LEU A 270 3.96 13.20 -2.04
CA LEU A 270 5.36 13.64 -1.99
C LEU A 270 6.27 12.44 -2.19
N TYR A 271 6.88 12.36 -3.38
CA TYR A 271 7.77 11.28 -3.77
C TYR A 271 8.54 11.63 -5.06
N PRO A 272 9.81 11.21 -5.24
CA PRO A 272 10.74 10.68 -4.23
C PRO A 272 11.10 11.71 -3.16
N ILE A 273 11.38 11.23 -1.94
CA ILE A 273 11.87 12.08 -0.84
C ILE A 273 13.40 11.97 -0.75
N THR A 274 14.08 13.04 -1.13
CA THR A 274 15.56 13.17 -1.04
C THR A 274 15.99 14.05 0.14
N ASP A 275 15.14 15.00 0.55
CA ASP A 275 15.30 15.82 1.76
C ASP A 275 14.08 15.60 2.67
N ILE A 276 14.34 14.97 3.81
CA ILE A 276 13.31 14.59 4.80
C ILE A 276 12.65 15.83 5.40
N GLU A 277 13.43 16.81 5.84
CA GLU A 277 12.87 17.98 6.53
C GLU A 277 12.09 18.87 5.56
N ALA A 278 12.59 19.02 4.33
CA ALA A 278 11.86 19.71 3.28
C ALA A 278 10.55 19.00 2.94
N SER A 279 10.53 17.67 2.91
CA SER A 279 9.31 16.90 2.67
C SER A 279 8.27 17.08 3.79
N VAL A 280 8.69 17.08 5.07
CA VAL A 280 7.76 17.35 6.20
C VAL A 280 7.17 18.77 6.10
N ARG A 281 8.00 19.78 5.78
CA ARG A 281 7.52 21.16 5.55
C ARG A 281 6.54 21.23 4.36
N ALA A 282 6.81 20.50 3.28
CA ALA A 282 5.94 20.44 2.11
C ALA A 282 4.60 19.78 2.45
N ALA A 283 4.59 18.71 3.26
CA ALA A 283 3.36 18.08 3.73
C ALA A 283 2.51 19.04 4.56
N LEU A 284 3.12 19.80 5.47
CA LEU A 284 2.42 20.82 6.25
C LEU A 284 1.87 21.95 5.37
N ALA A 285 2.66 22.41 4.38
CA ALA A 285 2.21 23.42 3.41
C ALA A 285 1.01 22.90 2.59
N ALA A 286 1.05 21.65 2.14
CA ALA A 286 -0.06 21.02 1.41
C ALA A 286 -1.34 20.97 2.25
N VAL A 287 -1.24 20.61 3.55
CA VAL A 287 -2.38 20.65 4.48
C VAL A 287 -2.94 22.08 4.62
N ARG A 288 -2.07 23.09 4.80
CA ARG A 288 -2.48 24.50 4.95
C ARG A 288 -3.13 25.08 3.69
N ASN A 289 -2.68 24.63 2.52
CA ASN A 289 -3.17 25.11 1.22
C ASN A 289 -4.39 24.34 0.71
N ALA A 290 -4.67 23.16 1.27
CA ALA A 290 -5.81 22.36 0.87
C ALA A 290 -7.11 23.04 1.31
N VAL A 291 -8.00 23.29 0.34
CA VAL A 291 -9.33 23.82 0.61
C VAL A 291 -10.16 22.70 1.27
N PRO A 292 -10.79 22.94 2.45
CA PRO A 292 -11.68 21.96 3.04
C PRO A 292 -12.78 21.61 2.04
N SER A 293 -12.98 20.32 1.78
CA SER A 293 -14.11 19.87 0.95
C SER A 293 -15.42 20.21 1.68
N GLY A 294 -16.16 21.20 1.17
CA GLY A 294 -17.49 21.59 1.66
C GLY A 294 -17.55 22.82 2.58
N ALA A 295 -17.07 23.98 2.11
CA ALA A 295 -17.58 25.29 2.55
C ALA A 295 -18.80 25.68 1.70
#